data_AF-U5F5L2-F1
#
_entry.id   AF-U5F5L2-F1
#
_cell.length_a   1.000
_cell.length_b   1.000
_cell.length_c   1.000
_cell.angle_alpha   90.00
_cell.angle_beta   90.00
_cell.angle_gamma   90.00
#
_symmetry.space_group_name_H-M   'P 1'
#
loop_
_entity.id
_entity.type
_entity.pdbx_description
1 polymer ?
#
loop_
_entity_poly.entity_id
_entity_poly.type
_entity_poly.pdbx_seq_one_letter_code
_entity_poly.pdbx_strand_id
1 'polypeptide(L)'
;MKAWKEFMEFTNLKGQVKNFVMLLMLTSFLYCSVYTILANFMYWNGNTLLFYGILYVLVIVSAYVYMLVLYQFLKKKRDDDLRVDMKACRIPLIMTQSVFFLLMAGGSFVSYLLMENQDLAFLQYLLTPILLLLLMLYIPWQVFAILEILNGKKHPLRILKDALLIILRHYQSVFYSLLALGAIAAIYYSCMDAMFEISISLVPATAVIDIMTRANPFLQLFTLMASVLDNVNIAIPAILSLLYGIIMCIALSFYYMVLICIFDDDIHV
;
A
#
# COMPACT_ATOMS: atom_id res chain seq x y z
N MET A 1 -12.44 -25.38 -5.19
CA MET A 1 -12.34 -25.28 -6.67
C MET A 1 -13.60 -24.73 -7.33
N LYS A 2 -14.81 -25.17 -6.98
CA LYS A 2 -16.08 -24.69 -7.59
C LYS A 2 -16.37 -23.21 -7.32
N ALA A 3 -16.32 -22.77 -6.06
CA ALA A 3 -16.47 -21.36 -5.67
C ALA A 3 -15.41 -20.42 -6.26
N TRP A 4 -14.19 -20.93 -6.47
CA TRP A 4 -13.09 -20.14 -7.08
C TRP A 4 -13.29 -19.96 -8.59
N LYS A 5 -13.80 -21.00 -9.27
CA LYS A 5 -14.20 -20.93 -10.68
C LYS A 5 -15.39 -19.98 -10.85
N GLU A 6 -16.39 -20.08 -9.98
CA GLU A 6 -17.57 -19.20 -9.96
C GLU A 6 -17.19 -17.75 -9.65
N PHE A 7 -16.28 -17.48 -8.71
CA PHE A 7 -15.78 -16.13 -8.44
C PHE A 7 -15.02 -15.54 -9.64
N MET A 8 -14.17 -16.33 -10.31
CA MET A 8 -13.41 -15.91 -11.49
C MET A 8 -14.26 -15.80 -12.76
N GLU A 9 -15.36 -16.54 -12.84
CA GLU A 9 -16.36 -16.47 -13.92
C GLU A 9 -17.30 -15.28 -13.69
N PHE A 10 -17.73 -15.02 -12.45
CA PHE A 10 -18.49 -13.83 -12.05
C PHE A 10 -17.72 -12.53 -12.35
N THR A 11 -16.39 -12.56 -12.21
CA THR A 11 -15.50 -11.42 -12.50
C THR A 11 -14.92 -11.41 -13.92
N ASN A 12 -15.23 -12.41 -14.77
CA ASN A 12 -14.79 -12.49 -16.18
C ASN A 12 -13.24 -12.43 -16.38
N LEU A 13 -12.48 -13.04 -15.46
CA LEU A 13 -11.10 -12.63 -15.13
C LEU A 13 -9.95 -13.52 -15.65
N LYS A 14 -10.22 -14.69 -16.25
CA LYS A 14 -9.19 -15.74 -16.49
C LYS A 14 -7.92 -15.29 -17.25
N GLY A 15 -7.99 -14.27 -18.11
CA GLY A 15 -6.81 -13.74 -18.84
C GLY A 15 -6.16 -12.49 -18.23
N GLN A 16 -6.82 -11.80 -17.30
CA GLN A 16 -6.44 -10.44 -16.89
C GLN A 16 -5.74 -10.36 -15.54
N VAL A 17 -6.00 -11.30 -14.63
CA VAL A 17 -5.29 -11.37 -13.34
C VAL A 17 -3.79 -11.49 -13.57
N LYS A 18 -3.35 -12.29 -14.57
CA LYS A 18 -1.93 -12.43 -14.92
C LYS A 18 -1.31 -11.09 -15.34
N ASN A 19 -1.98 -10.34 -16.22
CA ASN A 19 -1.48 -9.04 -16.69
C ASN A 19 -1.47 -8.01 -15.56
N PHE A 20 -2.47 -8.06 -14.67
CA PHE A 20 -2.53 -7.20 -13.51
C PHE A 20 -1.40 -7.50 -12.51
N VAL A 21 -1.20 -8.76 -12.17
CA VAL A 21 -0.12 -9.21 -11.29
C VAL A 21 1.23 -8.82 -11.88
N MET A 22 1.46 -9.02 -13.19
CA MET A 22 2.71 -8.61 -13.85
C MET A 22 2.94 -7.10 -13.79
N LEU A 23 1.89 -6.30 -14.04
CA LEU A 23 1.99 -4.84 -13.97
C LEU A 23 2.29 -4.39 -12.54
N LEU A 24 1.58 -4.95 -11.55
CA LEU A 24 1.77 -4.65 -10.14
C LEU A 24 3.18 -5.03 -9.70
N MET A 25 3.68 -6.22 -10.07
CA MET A 25 5.06 -6.62 -9.83
C MET A 25 6.05 -5.64 -10.44
N LEU A 26 5.94 -5.33 -11.74
CA LEU A 26 6.85 -4.40 -12.42
C LEU A 26 6.89 -3.04 -11.72
N THR A 27 5.73 -2.52 -11.33
CA THR A 27 5.61 -1.21 -10.71
C THR A 27 6.13 -1.20 -9.27
N SER A 28 5.91 -2.28 -8.51
CA SER A 28 6.51 -2.46 -7.19
C SER A 28 8.02 -2.61 -7.28
N PHE A 29 8.55 -3.32 -8.28
CA PHE A 29 9.99 -3.43 -8.54
C PHE A 29 10.62 -2.06 -8.81
N LEU A 30 10.04 -1.28 -9.74
CA LEU A 30 10.50 0.07 -10.07
C LEU A 30 10.43 1.02 -8.88
N TYR A 31 9.33 0.97 -8.11
CA TYR A 31 9.18 1.76 -6.89
C TYR A 31 10.28 1.43 -5.88
N CYS A 32 10.49 0.14 -5.60
CA CYS A 32 11.47 -0.31 -4.61
C CYS A 32 12.91 0.00 -5.06
N SER A 33 13.23 -0.14 -6.35
CA SER A 33 14.56 0.19 -6.85
C SER A 33 14.87 1.68 -6.70
N VAL A 34 13.93 2.55 -7.08
CA VAL A 34 14.12 4.00 -6.97
C VAL A 34 14.20 4.41 -5.51
N TYR A 35 13.30 3.92 -4.66
CA TYR A 35 13.31 4.18 -3.23
C TYR A 35 14.63 3.73 -2.56
N THR A 36 15.14 2.55 -2.88
CA THR A 36 16.37 2.01 -2.26
C THR A 36 17.60 2.83 -2.65
N ILE A 37 17.71 3.23 -3.92
CA ILE A 37 18.77 4.13 -4.40
C ILE A 37 18.71 5.46 -3.65
N LEU A 38 17.50 6.00 -3.48
CA LEU A 38 17.29 7.25 -2.74
C LEU A 38 17.64 7.13 -1.26
N ALA A 39 17.15 6.10 -0.58
CA ALA A 39 17.45 5.88 0.83
C ALA A 39 18.98 5.81 1.06
N ASN A 40 19.70 5.09 0.20
CA ASN A 40 21.15 4.99 0.26
C ASN A 40 21.86 6.32 -0.01
N PHE A 41 21.44 7.08 -1.03
CA PHE A 41 21.99 8.41 -1.32
C PHE A 41 21.73 9.43 -0.20
N MET A 42 20.58 9.30 0.48
CA MET A 42 20.15 10.23 1.52
C MET A 42 20.77 9.95 2.87
N TYR A 43 21.03 8.68 3.21
CA TYR A 43 21.82 8.32 4.39
C TYR A 43 23.20 9.00 4.37
N TRP A 44 23.74 9.26 3.17
CA TRP A 44 25.04 9.92 2.99
C TRP A 44 24.97 11.46 3.05
N ASN A 45 23.82 12.06 2.72
CA ASN A 45 23.66 13.52 2.61
C ASN A 45 22.91 14.18 3.78
N GLY A 46 22.25 13.42 4.66
CA GLY A 46 21.65 13.91 5.90
C GLY A 46 20.47 14.89 5.77
N ASN A 47 19.93 15.13 4.56
CA ASN A 47 18.88 16.14 4.34
C ASN A 47 17.46 15.57 4.42
N THR A 48 16.85 15.60 5.61
CA THR A 48 15.52 15.07 5.89
C THR A 48 14.41 15.66 5.01
N LEU A 49 14.47 16.95 4.67
CA LEU A 49 13.41 17.62 3.87
C LEU A 49 13.39 17.11 2.42
N LEU A 50 14.57 16.89 1.85
CA LEU A 50 14.71 16.33 0.51
C LEU A 50 14.22 14.87 0.47
N PHE A 51 14.41 14.11 1.55
CA PHE A 51 13.88 12.75 1.68
C PHE A 51 12.35 12.72 1.61
N TYR A 52 11.66 13.53 2.43
CA TYR A 52 10.20 13.60 2.41
C TYR A 52 9.66 14.14 1.08
N GLY A 53 10.35 15.11 0.47
CA GLY A 53 9.97 15.66 -0.84
C GLY A 53 9.99 14.60 -1.94
N ILE A 54 11.01 13.75 -1.98
CA ILE A 54 11.10 12.68 -2.99
C ILE A 54 10.17 11.52 -2.65
N LEU A 55 10.04 11.16 -1.37
CA LEU A 55 9.08 10.14 -0.93
C LEU A 55 7.65 10.51 -1.36
N TYR A 56 7.29 11.78 -1.25
CA TYR A 56 6.01 12.29 -1.73
C TYR A 56 5.80 12.09 -3.23
N VAL A 57 6.82 12.40 -4.04
CA VAL A 57 6.77 12.17 -5.51
C VAL A 57 6.58 10.68 -5.81
N LEU A 58 7.32 9.80 -5.13
CA LEU A 58 7.17 8.35 -5.28
C LEU A 58 5.76 7.87 -4.94
N VAL A 59 5.16 8.38 -3.87
CA VAL A 59 3.78 8.07 -3.47
C VAL A 59 2.78 8.50 -4.53
N ILE A 60 2.92 9.71 -5.10
CA ILE A 60 2.05 10.17 -6.20
C ILE A 60 2.18 9.28 -7.42
N VAL A 61 3.41 8.99 -7.85
CA VAL A 61 3.67 8.15 -9.03
C VAL A 61 3.08 6.77 -8.83
N SER A 62 3.30 6.17 -7.66
CA SER A 62 2.72 4.88 -7.28
C SER A 62 1.18 4.90 -7.34
N ALA A 63 0.55 5.89 -6.70
CA ALA A 63 -0.90 6.04 -6.72
C ALA A 63 -1.47 6.25 -8.14
N TYR A 64 -0.76 6.97 -9.01
CA TYR A 64 -1.16 7.17 -10.40
C TYR A 64 -1.11 5.89 -11.22
N VAL A 65 -0.07 5.08 -11.01
CA VAL A 65 0.03 3.75 -11.59
C VAL A 65 -1.14 2.89 -11.12
N TYR A 66 -1.40 2.79 -9.81
CA TYR A 66 -2.54 2.02 -9.30
C TYR A 66 -3.87 2.50 -9.88
N MET A 67 -4.08 3.81 -10.01
CA MET A 67 -5.26 4.38 -10.65
C MET A 67 -5.43 3.94 -12.11
N LEU A 68 -4.35 3.94 -12.91
CA LEU A 68 -4.38 3.45 -14.30
C LEU A 68 -4.91 2.01 -14.36
N VAL A 69 -4.45 1.17 -13.43
CA VAL A 69 -4.82 -0.24 -13.44
C VAL A 69 -6.26 -0.46 -12.98
N LEU A 70 -6.67 0.19 -11.89
CA LEU A 70 -8.04 0.15 -11.40
C LEU A 70 -9.02 0.67 -12.46
N TYR A 71 -8.65 1.73 -13.18
CA TYR A 71 -9.42 2.27 -14.29
C TYR A 71 -9.62 1.25 -15.40
N GLN A 72 -8.56 0.55 -15.85
CA GLN A 72 -8.67 -0.49 -16.88
C GLN A 72 -9.57 -1.64 -16.44
N PHE A 73 -9.49 -2.02 -15.17
CA PHE A 73 -10.33 -3.08 -14.60
C PHE A 73 -11.81 -2.67 -14.58
N LEU A 74 -12.12 -1.48 -14.05
CA LEU A 74 -13.49 -0.96 -14.00
C LEU A 74 -14.09 -0.75 -15.38
N LYS A 75 -13.29 -0.23 -16.32
CA LYS A 75 -13.71 0.02 -17.70
C LYS A 75 -14.29 -1.24 -18.33
N LYS A 76 -13.63 -2.38 -18.09
CA LYS A 76 -14.11 -3.66 -18.58
C LYS A 76 -15.24 -4.26 -17.74
N LYS A 77 -15.24 -4.07 -16.42
CA LYS A 77 -16.32 -4.58 -15.55
C LYS A 77 -17.66 -3.88 -15.85
N ARG A 78 -17.62 -2.58 -16.12
CA ARG A 78 -18.80 -1.73 -16.29
C ARG A 78 -19.10 -1.39 -17.76
N ASP A 79 -18.58 -2.14 -18.72
CA ASP A 79 -18.77 -1.93 -20.17
C ASP A 79 -18.69 -0.44 -20.61
N ASP A 80 -17.56 0.20 -20.32
CA ASP A 80 -17.24 1.59 -20.69
C ASP A 80 -18.10 2.70 -20.05
N ASP A 81 -18.99 2.39 -19.11
CA ASP A 81 -19.88 3.36 -18.42
C ASP A 81 -19.16 4.23 -17.34
N LEU A 82 -17.84 4.41 -17.51
CA LEU A 82 -17.03 5.27 -16.65
C LEU A 82 -17.35 6.73 -16.92
N ARG A 83 -17.76 7.43 -15.87
CA ARG A 83 -18.23 8.82 -15.94
C ARG A 83 -17.17 9.83 -16.34
N VAL A 84 -15.88 9.51 -16.24
CA VAL A 84 -14.78 10.48 -16.35
C VAL A 84 -13.54 9.93 -17.05
N ASP A 85 -12.95 10.77 -17.91
CA ASP A 85 -11.65 10.54 -18.54
C ASP A 85 -10.51 10.55 -17.51
N MET A 86 -9.53 9.66 -17.70
CA MET A 86 -8.34 9.57 -16.84
C MET A 86 -7.56 10.88 -16.68
N LYS A 87 -7.55 11.75 -17.69
CA LYS A 87 -6.88 13.05 -17.61
C LYS A 87 -7.51 13.95 -16.55
N ALA A 88 -8.83 13.93 -16.42
CA ALA A 88 -9.57 14.73 -15.45
C ALA A 88 -9.39 14.23 -14.01
N CYS A 89 -8.93 12.99 -13.82
CA CYS A 89 -8.68 12.38 -12.51
C CYS A 89 -7.33 12.78 -11.89
N ARG A 90 -6.40 13.38 -12.66
CA ARG A 90 -5.03 13.70 -12.20
C ARG A 90 -4.99 14.69 -11.03
N ILE A 91 -5.71 15.80 -11.14
CA ILE A 91 -5.71 16.84 -10.10
C ILE A 91 -6.37 16.32 -8.81
N PRO A 92 -7.57 15.71 -8.85
CA PRO A 92 -8.18 15.10 -7.67
C PRO A 92 -7.28 14.04 -7.02
N LEU A 93 -6.58 13.23 -7.83
CA LEU A 93 -5.63 12.25 -7.31
C LEU A 93 -4.51 12.92 -6.54
N ILE A 94 -3.80 13.88 -7.16
CA ILE A 94 -2.68 14.58 -6.50
C ILE A 94 -3.15 15.19 -5.19
N MET A 95 -4.24 15.98 -5.20
CA MET A 95 -4.76 16.63 -4.00
C MET A 95 -5.13 15.63 -2.90
N THR A 96 -5.78 14.53 -3.27
CA THR A 96 -6.20 13.50 -2.30
C THR A 96 -4.98 12.78 -1.71
N GLN A 97 -3.99 12.44 -2.54
CA GLN A 97 -2.74 11.82 -2.10
C GLN A 97 -1.88 12.79 -1.26
N SER A 98 -1.91 14.10 -1.53
CA SER A 98 -1.26 15.10 -0.68
C SER A 98 -1.82 15.10 0.74
N VAL A 99 -3.14 15.08 0.88
CA VAL A 99 -3.78 15.05 2.20
C VAL A 99 -3.44 13.74 2.92
N PHE A 100 -3.50 12.60 2.23
CA PHE A 100 -3.05 11.32 2.79
C PHE A 100 -1.59 11.35 3.23
N PHE A 101 -0.70 11.88 2.40
CA PHE A 101 0.71 11.97 2.70
C PHE A 101 0.96 12.83 3.96
N LEU A 102 0.27 13.97 4.08
CA LEU A 102 0.37 14.82 5.26
C LEU A 102 -0.14 14.11 6.52
N LEU A 103 -1.25 13.39 6.44
CA LEU A 103 -1.77 12.61 7.58
C LEU A 103 -0.79 11.52 8.01
N MET A 104 -0.24 10.78 7.04
CA MET A 104 0.62 9.62 7.30
C MET A 104 2.04 10.04 7.67
N ALA A 105 2.76 10.68 6.75
CA ALA A 105 4.14 11.10 6.95
C ALA A 105 4.25 12.21 8.02
N GLY A 106 3.32 13.16 8.02
CA GLY A 106 3.27 14.21 9.04
C GLY A 106 2.95 13.65 10.43
N GLY A 107 2.01 12.70 10.53
CA GLY A 107 1.70 12.02 11.78
C GLY A 107 2.89 11.24 12.35
N SER A 108 3.61 10.51 11.48
CA SER A 108 4.84 9.79 11.87
C SER A 108 5.95 10.75 12.30
N PHE A 109 6.15 11.86 11.58
CA PHE A 109 7.13 12.89 11.95
C PHE A 109 6.81 13.52 13.32
N VAL A 110 5.55 13.87 13.57
CA VAL A 110 5.11 14.38 14.87
C VAL A 110 5.32 13.34 15.97
N SER A 111 5.01 12.07 15.71
CA SER A 111 5.24 11.00 16.68
C SER A 111 6.72 10.82 17.01
N TYR A 112 7.61 10.98 16.04
CA TYR A 112 9.05 10.94 16.25
C TYR A 112 9.51 12.10 17.14
N LEU A 113 9.08 13.33 16.85
CA LEU A 113 9.41 14.51 17.67
C LEU A 113 8.87 14.42 19.11
N LEU A 114 7.70 13.81 19.30
CA LEU A 114 7.13 13.58 20.62
C LEU A 114 7.90 12.51 21.40
N MET A 115 8.49 11.53 20.72
CA MET A 115 9.32 10.50 21.35
C MET A 115 10.65 11.06 21.86
N GLU A 116 11.23 12.03 21.15
CA GLU A 116 12.47 12.69 21.59
C GLU A 116 12.26 13.61 22.81
N ASN A 117 11.04 14.12 23.03
CA ASN A 117 10.69 14.98 24.17
C ASN A 117 10.03 14.20 25.31
N GLN A 118 10.80 13.92 26.38
CA GLN A 118 10.31 13.15 27.53
C GLN A 118 9.10 13.78 28.23
N ASP A 119 8.99 15.10 28.26
CA ASP A 119 7.88 15.82 28.90
C ASP A 119 6.54 15.65 28.15
N LEU A 120 6.58 15.26 26.88
CA LEU A 120 5.41 15.09 26.00
C LEU A 120 5.13 13.63 25.67
N ALA A 121 5.81 12.68 26.32
CA ALA A 121 5.66 11.24 26.06
C ALA A 121 4.21 10.75 26.21
N PHE A 122 3.39 11.39 27.06
CA PHE A 122 1.95 11.09 27.15
C PHE A 122 1.20 11.29 25.82
N LEU A 123 1.52 12.35 25.05
CA LEU A 123 0.90 12.60 23.75
C LEU A 123 1.28 11.53 22.73
N GLN A 124 2.48 10.96 22.84
CA GLN A 124 2.91 9.84 22.00
C GLN A 124 2.03 8.60 22.23
N TYR A 125 1.69 8.29 23.48
CA TYR A 125 0.78 7.18 23.80
C TYR A 125 -0.62 7.36 23.20
N LEU A 126 -1.08 8.60 23.03
CA LEU A 126 -2.37 8.91 22.40
C LEU A 126 -2.29 8.90 20.87
N LEU A 127 -1.19 9.38 20.30
CA LEU A 127 -0.98 9.43 18.85
C LEU A 127 -0.72 8.04 18.25
N THR A 128 -0.03 7.17 18.98
CA THR A 128 0.31 5.81 18.54
C THR A 128 -0.90 4.99 18.06
N PRO A 129 -1.99 4.84 18.84
CA PRO A 129 -3.16 4.08 18.37
C PRO A 129 -3.83 4.72 17.16
N ILE A 130 -3.80 6.05 17.01
CA ILE A 130 -4.33 6.74 15.83
C ILE A 130 -3.50 6.36 14.59
N LEU A 131 -2.18 6.38 14.70
CA LEU A 131 -1.28 5.97 13.63
C LEU A 131 -1.44 4.49 13.28
N LEU A 132 -1.66 3.62 14.26
CA LEU A 132 -1.95 2.20 14.02
C LEU A 132 -3.30 1.99 13.30
N LEU A 133 -4.33 2.74 13.67
CA LEU A 133 -5.63 2.69 12.96
C LEU A 133 -5.51 3.21 11.53
N LEU A 134 -4.82 4.34 11.34
CA LEU A 134 -4.53 4.88 10.01
C LEU A 134 -3.75 3.88 9.16
N LEU A 135 -2.81 3.17 9.76
CA LEU A 135 -2.00 2.13 9.14
C LEU A 135 -2.86 0.96 8.66
N MET A 136 -3.81 0.48 9.46
CA MET A 136 -4.74 -0.59 9.04
C MET A 136 -5.67 -0.14 7.92
N LEU A 137 -6.12 1.12 7.96
CA LEU A 137 -7.10 1.65 7.01
C LEU A 137 -6.47 2.20 5.73
N TYR A 138 -5.16 2.39 5.67
CA TYR A 138 -4.49 3.11 4.58
C TYR A 138 -4.81 2.54 3.19
N ILE A 139 -4.54 1.26 2.98
CA ILE A 139 -4.72 0.62 1.68
C ILE A 139 -6.19 0.66 1.22
N PRO A 140 -7.19 0.19 2.02
CA PRO A 140 -8.58 0.26 1.57
C PRO A 140 -9.05 1.70 1.39
N TRP A 141 -8.63 2.63 2.25
CA TRP A 141 -9.03 4.04 2.14
C TRP A 141 -8.48 4.70 0.88
N GLN A 142 -7.23 4.39 0.51
CA GLN A 142 -6.62 4.87 -0.73
C GLN A 142 -7.34 4.31 -1.97
N VAL A 143 -7.70 3.03 -1.96
CA VAL A 143 -8.42 2.38 -3.08
C VAL A 143 -9.81 2.99 -3.25
N PHE A 144 -10.60 3.07 -2.18
CA PHE A 144 -11.94 3.66 -2.24
C PHE A 144 -11.90 5.13 -2.65
N ALA A 145 -10.91 5.89 -2.21
CA ALA A 145 -10.71 7.26 -2.67
C ALA A 145 -10.43 7.34 -4.18
N ILE A 146 -9.63 6.43 -4.74
CA ILE A 146 -9.41 6.33 -6.18
C ILE A 146 -10.70 5.99 -6.91
N LEU A 147 -11.50 5.03 -6.41
CA LEU A 147 -12.79 4.67 -7.01
C LEU A 147 -13.78 5.85 -7.02
N GLU A 148 -13.80 6.64 -5.95
CA GLU A 148 -14.61 7.86 -5.88
C GLU A 148 -14.18 8.94 -6.88
N ILE A 149 -12.86 9.08 -7.11
CA ILE A 149 -12.33 9.96 -8.17
C ILE A 149 -12.78 9.46 -9.54
N LEU A 150 -12.71 8.14 -9.78
CA LEU A 150 -13.15 7.53 -11.05
C LEU A 150 -14.66 7.65 -11.28
N ASN A 151 -15.47 7.72 -10.21
CA ASN A 151 -16.90 8.06 -10.26
C ASN A 151 -17.17 9.56 -10.48
N GLY A 152 -16.11 10.39 -10.53
CA GLY A 152 -16.15 11.79 -10.90
C GLY A 152 -16.15 12.80 -9.76
N LYS A 153 -15.88 12.38 -8.52
CA LYS A 153 -15.67 13.32 -7.41
C LYS A 153 -14.34 14.04 -7.57
N LYS A 154 -14.33 15.34 -7.26
CA LYS A 154 -13.17 16.22 -7.46
C LYS A 154 -12.60 16.80 -6.16
N HIS A 155 -13.40 16.94 -5.11
CA HIS A 155 -13.00 17.60 -3.87
C HIS A 155 -12.30 16.62 -2.91
N PRO A 156 -11.03 16.84 -2.53
CA PRO A 156 -10.21 15.85 -1.83
C PRO A 156 -10.79 15.44 -0.47
N LEU A 157 -11.21 16.40 0.36
CA LEU A 157 -11.78 16.08 1.68
C LEU A 157 -13.11 15.32 1.59
N ARG A 158 -13.87 15.54 0.51
CA ARG A 158 -15.14 14.85 0.30
C ARG A 158 -14.89 13.43 -0.18
N ILE A 159 -13.93 13.24 -1.08
CA ILE A 159 -13.44 11.92 -1.52
C ILE A 159 -12.98 11.11 -0.31
N LEU A 160 -12.15 11.69 0.55
CA LEU A 160 -11.65 11.02 1.76
C LEU A 160 -12.77 10.65 2.72
N LYS A 161 -13.68 11.59 3.01
CA LYS A 161 -14.83 11.35 3.87
C LYS A 161 -15.70 10.22 3.33
N ASP A 162 -16.04 10.26 2.05
CA ASP A 162 -16.95 9.29 1.44
C ASP A 162 -16.30 7.89 1.38
N ALA A 163 -15.00 7.82 1.07
CA ALA A 163 -14.23 6.59 1.13
C ALA A 163 -14.16 6.01 2.55
N LEU A 164 -14.05 6.84 3.59
CA LEU A 164 -14.11 6.40 4.98
C LEU A 164 -15.50 5.88 5.36
N LEU A 165 -16.57 6.51 4.87
CA LEU A 165 -17.94 6.05 5.09
C LEU A 165 -18.19 4.68 4.46
N ILE A 166 -17.60 4.40 3.29
CA ILE A 166 -17.67 3.08 2.65
C ILE A 166 -16.99 2.02 3.53
N ILE A 167 -15.81 2.32 4.08
CA ILE A 167 -15.14 1.42 5.04
C ILE A 167 -16.03 1.14 6.23
N LEU A 168 -16.65 2.15 6.82
CA LEU A 168 -17.52 2.00 7.99
C LEU A 168 -18.79 1.20 7.66
N ARG A 169 -19.37 1.39 6.47
CA ARG A 169 -20.54 0.63 6.00
C ARG A 169 -20.20 -0.85 5.80
N HIS A 170 -19.02 -1.15 5.26
CA HIS A 170 -18.57 -2.51 4.93
C HIS A 170 -17.44 -3.02 5.85
N TYR A 171 -17.45 -2.58 7.11
CA TYR A 171 -16.30 -2.77 8.01
C TYR A 171 -15.90 -4.24 8.18
N GLN A 172 -16.87 -5.17 8.19
CA GLN A 172 -16.59 -6.60 8.31
C GLN A 172 -15.84 -7.13 7.09
N SER A 173 -16.36 -6.87 5.89
CA SER A 173 -15.76 -7.30 4.62
C SER A 173 -14.35 -6.70 4.43
N VAL A 174 -14.17 -5.42 4.77
CA VAL A 174 -12.88 -4.74 4.72
C VAL A 174 -11.90 -5.33 5.75
N PHE A 175 -12.36 -5.61 6.97
CA PHE A 175 -11.52 -6.19 8.01
C PHE A 175 -11.06 -7.62 7.67
N TYR A 176 -11.97 -8.49 7.22
CA TYR A 176 -11.63 -9.87 6.86
C TYR A 176 -10.69 -9.94 5.66
N SER A 177 -10.87 -9.06 4.66
CA SER A 177 -9.97 -9.00 3.50
C SER A 177 -8.57 -8.51 3.88
N LEU A 178 -8.44 -7.57 4.83
CA LEU A 178 -7.15 -7.15 5.39
C LEU A 178 -6.47 -8.25 6.21
N LEU A 179 -7.24 -9.03 6.98
CA LEU A 179 -6.71 -10.08 7.83
C LEU A 179 -5.97 -11.16 7.03
N ALA A 180 -6.44 -11.47 5.81
CA ALA A 180 -5.76 -12.38 4.90
C ALA A 180 -4.37 -11.87 4.48
N LEU A 181 -4.24 -10.57 4.16
CA LEU A 181 -2.95 -9.96 3.84
C LEU A 181 -2.03 -9.93 5.07
N GLY A 182 -2.58 -9.60 6.24
CA GLY A 182 -1.85 -9.59 7.51
C GLY A 182 -1.29 -10.96 7.86
N ALA A 183 -2.05 -12.04 7.62
CA ALA A 183 -1.60 -13.41 7.86
C ALA A 183 -0.40 -13.79 6.99
N ILE A 184 -0.41 -13.43 5.70
CA ILE A 184 0.72 -13.71 4.79
C ILE A 184 1.98 -12.97 5.25
N ALA A 185 1.84 -11.69 5.61
CA ALA A 185 2.95 -10.89 6.13
C ALA A 185 3.49 -11.45 7.45
N ALA A 186 2.62 -11.85 8.39
CA ALA A 186 3.01 -12.41 9.67
C ALA A 186 3.78 -13.74 9.53
N ILE A 187 3.34 -14.63 8.63
CA ILE A 187 4.04 -15.88 8.33
C ILE A 187 5.43 -15.59 7.77
N TYR A 188 5.54 -14.68 6.81
CA TYR A 188 6.82 -14.30 6.23
C TYR A 188 7.79 -13.73 7.25
N TYR A 189 7.35 -12.77 8.07
CA TYR A 189 8.21 -12.17 9.08
C TYR A 189 8.62 -13.16 10.18
N SER A 190 7.73 -14.05 10.59
CA SER A 190 8.06 -15.13 11.53
C SER A 190 9.09 -16.10 10.94
N CYS A 191 9.01 -16.40 9.65
CA CYS A 191 9.96 -17.26 8.96
C CYS A 191 11.34 -16.59 8.81
N MET A 192 11.37 -15.30 8.46
CA MET A 192 12.61 -14.52 8.36
C MET A 192 13.36 -14.44 9.69
N ASP A 193 12.62 -14.25 10.78
CA ASP A 193 13.18 -14.21 12.13
C ASP A 193 13.68 -15.59 12.57
N ALA A 194 12.83 -16.63 12.46
CA ALA A 194 13.16 -17.97 12.94
C ALA A 194 14.30 -18.67 12.15
N MET A 195 14.44 -18.38 10.85
CA MET A 195 15.42 -19.07 9.99
C MET A 195 16.69 -18.28 9.75
N PHE A 196 16.65 -16.94 9.85
CA PHE A 196 17.77 -16.08 9.47
C PHE A 196 18.10 -15.01 10.52
N GLU A 197 17.38 -14.98 11.66
CA GLU A 197 17.54 -13.96 12.71
C GLU A 197 17.33 -12.52 12.18
N ILE A 198 16.59 -12.37 11.08
CA ILE A 198 16.26 -11.08 10.48
C ILE A 198 14.91 -10.63 11.06
N SER A 199 14.97 -10.03 12.25
CA SER A 199 13.80 -9.44 12.88
C SER A 199 13.43 -8.11 12.22
N ILE A 200 12.13 -7.90 11.93
CA ILE A 200 11.61 -6.60 11.52
C ILE A 200 10.93 -5.98 12.74
N SER A 201 11.60 -5.02 13.35
CA SER A 201 11.00 -4.21 14.41
C SER A 201 10.02 -3.22 13.79
N LEU A 202 8.75 -3.34 14.18
CA LEU A 202 7.74 -2.35 13.87
C LEU A 202 7.78 -1.30 14.97
N VAL A 203 8.46 -0.18 14.72
CA VAL A 203 8.50 0.94 15.66
C VAL A 203 7.26 1.80 15.39
N PRO A 204 6.28 1.92 16.30
CA PRO A 204 5.01 2.59 16.00
C PRO A 204 5.17 4.05 15.54
N ALA A 205 6.22 4.73 16.01
CA ALA A 205 6.54 6.10 15.60
C ALA A 205 6.95 6.22 14.12
N THR A 206 7.58 5.19 13.55
CA THR A 206 7.99 5.14 12.13
C THR A 206 7.11 4.20 11.29
N ALA A 207 6.27 3.38 11.94
CA ALA A 207 5.48 2.31 11.32
C ALA A 207 4.66 2.78 10.13
N VAL A 208 4.17 4.02 10.18
CA VAL A 208 3.38 4.63 9.11
C VAL A 208 4.23 4.93 7.88
N ILE A 209 5.41 5.52 8.04
CA ILE A 209 6.37 5.71 6.93
C ILE A 209 6.88 4.35 6.46
N ASP A 210 7.12 3.44 7.39
CA ASP A 210 7.52 2.07 7.10
C ASP A 210 6.43 1.33 6.31
N ILE A 211 5.13 1.62 6.44
CA ILE A 211 4.13 1.02 5.53
C ILE A 211 4.10 1.71 4.18
N MET A 212 4.22 3.04 4.12
CA MET A 212 4.30 3.76 2.84
C MET A 212 5.48 3.29 1.98
N THR A 213 6.50 2.71 2.60
CA THR A 213 7.75 2.27 1.97
C THR A 213 7.93 0.75 1.99
N ARG A 214 7.95 0.13 3.18
CA ARG A 214 8.16 -1.32 3.44
C ARG A 214 6.95 -2.22 3.25
N ALA A 215 5.72 -1.70 3.14
CA ALA A 215 4.60 -2.56 2.72
C ALA A 215 4.67 -2.93 1.22
N ASN A 216 5.63 -2.37 0.46
CA ASN A 216 5.87 -2.82 -0.89
C ASN A 216 6.45 -4.25 -0.89
N PRO A 217 5.85 -5.18 -1.67
CA PRO A 217 6.21 -6.59 -1.65
C PRO A 217 7.70 -6.92 -1.87
N PHE A 218 8.41 -6.07 -2.63
CA PHE A 218 9.81 -6.30 -2.99
C PHE A 218 10.81 -5.45 -2.21
N LEU A 219 10.41 -4.60 -1.26
CA LEU A 219 11.38 -3.70 -0.63
C LEU A 219 12.49 -4.49 0.09
N GLN A 220 12.10 -5.53 0.85
CA GLN A 220 13.06 -6.37 1.57
C GLN A 220 14.06 -7.06 0.63
N LEU A 221 13.63 -7.40 -0.60
CA LEU A 221 14.53 -7.95 -1.60
C LEU A 221 15.61 -6.95 -1.98
N PHE A 222 15.24 -5.71 -2.26
CA PHE A 222 16.20 -4.68 -2.68
C PHE A 222 17.16 -4.29 -1.55
N THR A 223 16.68 -4.24 -0.30
CA THR A 223 17.54 -3.97 0.86
C THR A 223 18.54 -5.09 1.08
N LEU A 224 18.10 -6.35 1.01
CA LEU A 224 18.97 -7.51 1.15
C LEU A 224 19.95 -7.63 -0.03
N MET A 225 19.50 -7.44 -1.27
CA MET A 225 20.35 -7.49 -2.47
C MET A 225 21.45 -6.44 -2.45
N ALA A 226 21.21 -5.26 -1.88
CA ALA A 226 22.24 -4.24 -1.69
C ALA A 226 23.39 -4.74 -0.78
N SER A 227 23.08 -5.63 0.17
CA SER A 227 24.04 -6.21 1.12
C SER A 227 24.62 -7.57 0.71
N VAL A 228 24.10 -8.20 -0.35
CA VAL A 228 24.60 -9.50 -0.85
C VAL A 228 26.05 -9.42 -1.33
N LEU A 229 26.47 -8.26 -1.84
CA LEU A 229 27.87 -8.04 -2.27
C LEU A 229 28.85 -8.11 -1.10
N ASP A 230 28.42 -7.70 0.10
CA ASP A 230 29.25 -7.68 1.30
C ASP A 230 29.14 -8.98 2.10
N ASN A 231 28.01 -9.69 2.01
CA ASN A 231 27.78 -10.94 2.72
C ASN A 231 26.92 -11.94 1.92
N VAL A 232 27.57 -12.97 1.38
CA VAL A 232 26.94 -14.02 0.57
C VAL A 232 25.88 -14.81 1.34
N ASN A 233 25.97 -14.88 2.67
CA ASN A 233 24.97 -15.58 3.51
C ASN A 233 23.57 -14.94 3.42
N ILE A 234 23.47 -13.71 2.92
CA ILE A 234 22.22 -12.97 2.72
C ILE A 234 21.48 -13.42 1.43
N ALA A 235 22.13 -14.19 0.56
CA ALA A 235 21.53 -14.63 -0.70
C ALA A 235 20.27 -15.49 -0.52
N ILE A 236 20.25 -16.41 0.46
CA ILE A 236 19.09 -17.27 0.74
C ILE A 236 17.90 -16.44 1.28
N PRO A 237 18.09 -15.54 2.28
CA PRO A 237 17.08 -14.56 2.67
C PRO A 237 16.54 -13.72 1.49
N ALA A 238 17.43 -13.30 0.57
CA ALA A 238 17.02 -12.52 -0.60
C ALA A 238 16.10 -13.33 -1.53
N ILE A 239 16.39 -14.62 -1.79
CA ILE A 239 15.51 -15.48 -2.59
C ILE A 239 14.14 -15.66 -1.91
N LEU A 240 14.10 -15.85 -0.60
CA LEU A 240 12.84 -15.96 0.13
C LEU A 240 12.02 -14.67 0.04
N SER A 241 12.67 -13.50 0.13
CA SER A 241 12.01 -12.20 -0.02
C SER A 241 11.46 -11.96 -1.44
N LEU A 242 12.11 -12.51 -2.48
CA LEU A 242 11.58 -12.51 -3.84
C LEU A 242 10.28 -13.33 -3.94
N LEU A 243 10.28 -14.54 -3.36
CA LEU A 243 9.09 -15.41 -3.34
C LEU A 243 7.93 -14.74 -2.58
N TYR A 244 8.22 -14.15 -1.42
CA TYR A 244 7.26 -13.36 -0.66
C TYR A 244 6.69 -12.23 -1.50
N GLY A 245 7.54 -11.47 -2.20
CA GLY A 245 7.11 -10.37 -3.05
C GLY A 245 6.12 -10.82 -4.14
N ILE A 246 6.40 -11.94 -4.81
CA ILE A 246 5.51 -12.52 -5.82
C ILE A 246 4.17 -12.94 -5.20
N ILE A 247 4.19 -13.67 -4.08
CA ILE A 247 2.98 -14.13 -3.40
C ILE A 247 2.13 -12.95 -2.94
N MET A 248 2.75 -11.92 -2.35
CA MET A 248 2.05 -10.71 -1.91
C MET A 248 1.48 -9.92 -3.07
N CYS A 249 2.15 -9.82 -4.23
CA CYS A 249 1.59 -9.20 -5.42
C CYS A 249 0.33 -9.93 -5.92
N ILE A 250 0.34 -11.27 -5.87
CA ILE A 250 -0.83 -12.08 -6.20
C ILE A 250 -1.96 -11.81 -5.20
N ALA A 251 -1.67 -11.87 -3.90
CA ALA A 251 -2.65 -11.63 -2.84
C ALA A 251 -3.24 -10.22 -2.91
N LEU A 252 -2.41 -9.20 -3.11
CA LEU A 252 -2.84 -7.81 -3.31
C LEU A 252 -3.74 -7.66 -4.54
N SER A 253 -3.44 -8.39 -5.61
CA SER A 253 -4.27 -8.36 -6.82
C SER A 253 -5.69 -8.85 -6.54
N PHE A 254 -5.84 -9.96 -5.82
CA PHE A 254 -7.14 -10.45 -5.37
C PHE A 254 -7.80 -9.50 -4.37
N TYR A 255 -7.02 -8.95 -3.43
CA TYR A 255 -7.52 -8.00 -2.45
C TYR A 255 -8.11 -6.75 -3.11
N TYR A 256 -7.42 -6.16 -4.09
CA TYR A 256 -7.95 -5.01 -4.83
C TYR A 256 -9.24 -5.34 -5.58
N MET A 257 -9.36 -6.54 -6.15
CA MET A 257 -10.62 -6.97 -6.80
C MET A 257 -11.76 -7.09 -5.79
N VAL A 258 -11.49 -7.67 -4.61
CA VAL A 258 -12.47 -7.76 -3.51
C VAL A 258 -12.91 -6.37 -3.07
N LEU A 259 -11.99 -5.42 -2.90
CA LEU A 259 -12.34 -4.04 -2.55
C LEU A 259 -13.24 -3.38 -3.61
N ILE A 260 -13.00 -3.62 -4.90
CA ILE A 260 -13.87 -3.09 -5.96
C ILE A 260 -15.27 -3.69 -5.87
N CYS A 261 -15.39 -4.99 -5.61
CA CYS A 261 -16.68 -5.64 -5.38
C CYS A 261 -17.39 -5.10 -4.12
N ILE A 262 -16.66 -4.83 -3.03
CA ILE A 262 -17.22 -4.18 -1.84
C ILE A 262 -17.73 -2.78 -2.18
N PHE A 263 -16.98 -2.02 -2.97
CA PHE A 263 -17.37 -0.66 -3.39
C PHE A 263 -18.63 -0.64 -4.24
N ASP A 264 -18.81 -1.63 -5.12
CA ASP A 264 -19.99 -1.78 -5.97
C ASP A 264 -21.19 -2.41 -5.24
N ASP A 265 -21.09 -2.63 -3.91
CA ASP A 265 -22.10 -3.32 -3.10
C ASP A 265 -22.37 -4.77 -3.56
N ASP A 266 -21.45 -5.42 -4.28
CA ASP A 266 -21.59 -6.81 -4.78
C ASP A 266 -21.35 -7.87 -3.69
N ILE A 267 -20.70 -7.50 -2.58
CA ILE A 267 -20.39 -8.39 -1.46
C ILE A 267 -21.13 -7.91 -0.22
N HIS A 268 -22.07 -8.73 0.25
CA HIS A 268 -22.71 -8.59 1.55
C HIS A 268 -22.28 -9.76 2.43
N VAL A 269 -21.76 -9.43 3.61
CA VAL A 269 -21.46 -10.38 4.69
C VAL A 269 -22.55 -10.26 5.74
#